data_AF-A0A8T4Z525-F1
#
_entry.id   AF-A0A8T4Z525-F1
#
_cell.length_a   1.000
_cell.length_b   1.000
_cell.length_c   1.000
_cell.angle_alpha   90.00
_cell.angle_beta   90.00
_cell.angle_gamma   90.00
#
_symmetry.space_group_name_H-M   'P 1'
#
loop_
_entity.id
_entity.type
_entity.pdbx_description
1 polymer ?
#
loop_
_entity_poly.entity_id
_entity_poly.type
_entity_poly.pdbx_seq_one_letter_code
_entity_poly.pdbx_strand_id
1 'polypeptide(L)'
;MALTGELYETIIRIVDQRVGEIKVTREDFDKLTKTVSELSGAVRDLAERMVRLEDTVEKLAEAQRRTEERLSELAEAQKRTEERVLRLEDAVEKLIEAQRRTDERLSELAEAQKRTEDAVGRLAVAVGRLSDTIGYGLEDVAMVMLPPWLERHENVKVEELERRIIEVEGESVEVNLYGEGLKGRKRILVVGEVKSRIHQGDVKEFAGKIEKIRRVV
;
A
#
# COMPACT_ATOMS: atom_id res chain seq x y z
N MET A 1 137.52 0.26 10.96
CA MET A 1 137.01 1.06 9.83
C MET A 1 136.09 2.11 10.41
N ALA A 2 136.60 3.32 10.63
CA ALA A 2 135.78 4.44 11.06
C ALA A 2 134.88 4.83 9.89
N LEU A 3 133.58 5.03 10.13
CA LEU A 3 132.69 5.64 9.14
C LEU A 3 133.32 6.96 8.70
N THR A 4 133.57 7.10 7.40
CA THR A 4 133.99 8.38 6.83
C THR A 4 132.86 9.39 7.03
N GLY A 5 133.20 10.66 7.30
CA GLY A 5 132.22 11.71 7.61
C GLY A 5 131.07 11.79 6.59
N GLU A 6 131.39 11.55 5.30
CA GLU A 6 130.42 11.50 4.19
C GLU A 6 129.39 10.36 4.32
N LEU A 7 129.79 9.17 4.79
CA LEU A 7 128.90 8.02 4.92
C LEU A 7 127.93 8.21 6.10
N TYR A 8 128.41 8.82 7.20
CA TYR A 8 127.59 9.17 8.36
C TYR A 8 126.55 10.25 8.02
N GLU A 9 126.96 11.27 7.27
CA GLU A 9 126.07 12.33 6.79
C GLU A 9 124.99 11.79 5.82
N THR A 10 125.38 10.87 4.93
CA THR A 10 124.45 10.20 4.01
C THR A 10 123.45 9.32 4.77
N ILE A 11 123.89 8.56 5.77
CA ILE A 11 123.00 7.74 6.61
C ILE A 11 122.02 8.64 7.39
N ILE A 12 122.47 9.74 7.99
CA ILE A 12 121.58 10.69 8.67
C ILE A 12 120.55 11.24 7.69
N ARG A 13 120.96 11.66 6.50
CA ARG A 13 120.04 12.21 5.50
C ARG A 13 119.02 11.19 5.01
N ILE A 14 119.41 9.94 4.81
CA ILE A 14 118.49 8.85 4.44
C ILE A 14 117.54 8.52 5.59
N VAL A 15 118.04 8.48 6.84
CA VAL A 15 117.22 8.23 8.03
C VAL A 15 116.23 9.37 8.25
N ASP A 16 116.65 10.63 8.14
CA ASP A 16 115.77 11.80 8.24
C ASP A 16 114.73 11.84 7.13
N GLN A 17 115.10 11.45 5.90
CA GLN A 17 114.15 11.32 4.80
C GLN A 17 113.14 10.20 5.07
N ARG A 18 113.58 9.01 5.49
CA ARG A 18 112.70 7.87 5.82
C ARG A 18 111.80 8.18 7.01
N VAL A 19 112.34 8.85 8.03
CA VAL A 19 111.60 9.29 9.21
C VAL A 19 110.61 10.37 8.81
N GLY A 20 110.96 11.31 7.93
CA GLY A 20 110.04 12.30 7.38
C GLY A 20 108.89 11.68 6.57
N GLU A 21 109.18 10.63 5.79
CA GLU A 21 108.16 9.91 4.99
C GLU A 21 107.21 9.04 5.85
N ILE A 22 107.66 8.53 7.00
CA ILE A 22 106.86 7.62 7.86
C ILE A 22 106.18 8.39 9.02
N LYS A 23 106.68 9.57 9.38
CA LYS A 23 106.21 10.32 10.55
C LYS A 23 104.89 10.99 10.26
N VAL A 24 103.84 10.48 10.89
CA VAL A 24 102.56 11.19 11.02
C VAL A 24 102.82 12.50 11.73
N THR A 25 102.43 13.61 11.11
CA THR A 25 102.60 14.92 11.74
C THR A 25 101.56 15.07 12.85
N ARG A 26 101.89 15.87 13.88
CA ARG A 26 100.91 16.21 14.93
C ARG A 26 99.65 16.85 14.32
N GLU A 27 99.82 17.59 13.23
CA GLU A 27 98.74 18.24 12.50
C GLU A 27 97.80 17.23 11.81
N ASP A 28 98.31 16.13 11.25
CA ASP A 28 97.49 15.06 10.68
C ASP A 28 96.72 14.28 11.76
N PHE A 29 97.36 14.06 12.92
CA PHE A 29 96.70 13.44 14.07
C PHE A 29 95.60 14.33 14.66
N ASP A 30 95.82 15.64 14.73
CA ASP A 30 94.81 16.61 15.19
C ASP A 30 93.62 16.68 14.20
N LYS A 31 93.89 16.66 12.88
CA LYS A 31 92.85 16.58 11.83
C LYS A 31 92.03 15.28 11.94
N LEU A 32 92.70 14.14 12.16
CA LEU A 32 92.06 12.85 12.36
C LEU A 32 91.19 12.86 13.64
N THR A 33 91.72 13.40 14.74
CA THR A 33 90.98 13.50 16.02
C THR A 33 89.73 14.35 15.85
N LYS A 34 89.82 15.46 15.10
CA LYS A 34 88.67 16.32 14.79
C LYS A 34 87.62 15.59 13.96
N THR A 35 88.01 14.90 12.89
CA THR A 35 87.08 14.13 12.05
C THR A 35 86.42 12.97 12.81
N VAL A 36 87.16 12.28 13.67
CA VAL A 36 86.59 11.22 14.54
C VAL A 36 85.59 11.80 15.53
N SER A 37 85.84 12.99 16.09
CA SER A 37 84.91 13.69 16.97
C SER A 37 83.62 14.09 16.25
N GLU A 38 83.74 14.67 15.04
CA GLU A 38 82.60 15.04 14.19
C GLU A 38 81.78 13.81 13.78
N LEU A 39 82.44 12.71 13.39
CA LEU A 39 81.77 11.45 13.06
C LEU A 39 81.05 10.87 14.28
N SER A 40 81.66 10.92 15.47
CA SER A 40 81.04 10.48 16.71
C SER A 40 79.78 11.29 17.05
N GLY A 41 79.78 12.60 16.76
CA GLY A 41 78.60 13.44 16.87
C GLY A 41 77.50 13.01 15.90
N ALA A 42 77.84 12.85 14.62
CA ALA A 42 76.89 12.40 13.59
C ALA A 42 76.29 11.01 13.90
N VAL A 43 77.08 10.08 14.46
CA VAL A 43 76.60 8.75 14.87
C VAL A 43 75.61 8.86 16.04
N ARG A 44 75.84 9.74 17.02
CA ARG A 44 74.88 9.98 18.11
C ARG A 44 73.58 10.59 17.59
N ASP A 45 73.66 11.60 16.73
CA ASP A 45 72.48 12.23 16.12
C ASP A 45 71.67 11.21 15.31
N LEU A 46 72.35 10.31 14.59
CA LEU A 46 71.69 9.22 13.87
C LEU A 46 70.99 8.24 14.83
N ALA A 47 71.65 7.85 15.92
CA ALA A 47 71.07 6.96 16.92
C ALA A 47 69.81 7.57 17.56
N GLU A 48 69.82 8.87 17.89
CA GLU A 48 68.64 9.58 18.39
C GLU A 48 67.51 9.61 17.36
N ARG A 49 67.82 9.83 16.08
CA ARG A 49 66.83 9.77 15.00
C ARG A 49 66.24 8.38 14.81
N MET A 50 67.05 7.33 14.96
CA MET A 50 66.58 5.94 14.88
C MET A 50 65.58 5.64 16.00
N VAL A 51 65.85 6.05 17.24
CA VAL A 51 64.92 5.86 18.36
C VAL A 51 63.59 6.58 18.12
N ARG A 52 63.62 7.81 17.60
CA ARG A 52 62.38 8.55 17.24
C ARG A 52 61.62 7.88 16.09
N LEU A 53 62.33 7.31 15.13
CA LEU A 53 61.72 6.58 14.02
C LEU A 53 61.03 5.31 14.52
N GLU A 54 61.69 4.54 15.41
CA GLU A 54 61.12 3.35 16.04
C GLU A 54 59.81 3.68 16.78
N ASP A 55 59.79 4.72 17.61
CA ASP A 55 58.57 5.18 18.31
C ASP A 55 57.47 5.62 17.33
N THR A 56 57.84 6.25 16.21
CA THR A 56 56.86 6.65 15.18
C THR A 56 56.27 5.42 14.47
N VAL A 57 57.11 4.43 14.16
CA VAL A 57 56.68 3.17 13.52
C VAL A 57 55.78 2.36 14.45
N GLU A 58 56.08 2.32 15.75
CA GLU A 58 55.24 1.65 16.75
C GLU A 58 53.85 2.30 16.83
N LYS A 59 53.78 3.64 16.92
CA LYS A 59 52.51 4.39 16.90
C LYS A 59 51.72 4.16 15.62
N LEU A 60 52.40 4.08 14.47
CA LEU A 60 51.74 3.80 13.19
C LEU A 60 51.18 2.37 13.15
N ALA A 61 51.91 1.39 13.67
CA ALA A 61 51.46 0.01 13.75
C ALA A 61 50.23 -0.14 14.66
N GLU A 62 50.18 0.57 15.79
CA GLU A 62 48.99 0.62 16.66
C GLU A 62 47.79 1.28 15.97
N ALA A 63 48.01 2.40 15.30
CA ALA A 63 46.96 3.09 14.54
C ALA A 63 46.43 2.21 13.40
N GLN A 64 47.30 1.45 12.74
CA GLN A 64 46.92 0.49 11.71
C GLN A 64 46.08 -0.64 12.29
N ARG A 65 46.51 -1.29 13.39
CA ARG A 65 45.74 -2.35 14.06
C ARG A 65 44.33 -1.87 14.44
N ARG A 66 44.23 -0.68 15.04
CA ARG A 66 42.92 -0.09 15.39
C ARG A 66 42.04 0.18 14.18
N THR A 67 42.65 0.50 13.03
CA THR A 67 41.92 0.73 11.78
C THR A 67 41.43 -0.60 11.19
N GLU A 68 42.26 -1.65 11.24
CA GLU A 68 41.90 -3.00 10.80
C GLU A 68 40.75 -3.57 11.64
N GLU A 69 40.77 -3.39 12.95
CA GLU A 69 39.67 -3.77 13.85
C GLU A 69 38.36 -3.09 13.47
N ARG A 70 38.38 -1.76 13.28
CA ARG A 70 37.20 -0.99 12.86
C ARG A 70 36.67 -1.41 11.49
N LEU A 71 37.56 -1.75 10.55
CA LEU A 71 37.17 -2.25 9.23
C LEU A 71 36.49 -3.62 9.34
N SER A 72 36.99 -4.48 10.22
CA SER A 72 36.36 -5.78 10.50
C SER A 72 34.95 -5.61 11.08
N GLU A 73 34.79 -4.74 12.08
CA GLU A 73 33.47 -4.43 12.66
C GLU A 73 32.50 -3.86 11.61
N LEU A 74 32.98 -2.99 10.73
CA LEU A 74 32.18 -2.41 9.65
C LEU A 74 31.74 -3.48 8.64
N ALA A 75 32.65 -4.39 8.26
CA ALA A 75 32.33 -5.49 7.35
C ALA A 75 31.25 -6.42 7.94
N GLU A 76 31.32 -6.72 9.24
CA GLU A 76 30.29 -7.49 9.93
C GLU A 76 28.94 -6.75 10.02
N ALA A 77 28.96 -5.44 10.29
CA ALA A 77 27.76 -4.61 10.29
C ALA A 77 27.13 -4.54 8.89
N GLN A 78 27.94 -4.44 7.84
CA GLN A 78 27.49 -4.47 6.45
C GLN A 78 26.85 -5.82 6.12
N LYS A 79 27.51 -6.95 6.43
CA LYS A 79 26.95 -8.28 6.20
C LYS A 79 25.60 -8.48 6.90
N ARG A 80 25.47 -8.06 8.17
CA ARG A 80 24.18 -8.11 8.89
C ARG A 80 23.11 -7.24 8.23
N THR A 81 23.51 -6.11 7.63
CA THR A 81 22.58 -5.22 6.93
C THR A 81 22.12 -5.86 5.62
N GLU A 82 23.02 -6.46 4.84
CA GLU A 82 22.69 -7.19 3.62
C GLU A 82 21.73 -8.36 3.90
N GLU A 83 21.98 -9.13 4.97
CA GLU A 83 21.06 -10.20 5.40
C GLU A 83 19.66 -9.67 5.76
N ARG A 84 19.57 -8.48 6.37
CA ARG A 84 18.28 -7.85 6.68
C ARG A 84 17.57 -7.37 5.41
N VAL A 85 18.30 -6.84 4.44
CA VAL A 85 17.75 -6.42 3.16
C VAL A 85 17.17 -7.62 2.41
N LEU A 86 17.90 -8.73 2.32
CA LEU A 86 17.40 -9.96 1.68
C LEU A 86 16.11 -10.48 2.33
N ARG A 87 16.01 -10.43 3.67
CA ARG A 87 14.77 -10.81 4.38
C ARG A 87 13.62 -9.85 4.10
N LEU A 88 13.90 -8.55 3.93
CA LEU A 88 12.88 -7.57 3.57
C LEU A 88 12.39 -7.78 2.13
N GLU A 89 13.29 -8.10 1.20
CA GLU A 89 12.93 -8.44 -0.18
C GLU A 89 11.98 -9.64 -0.23
N ASP A 90 12.30 -10.73 0.46
CA ASP A 90 11.42 -11.92 0.57
C ASP A 90 10.05 -11.59 1.22
N ALA A 91 10.05 -10.75 2.25
CA ALA A 91 8.81 -10.31 2.90
C ALA A 91 7.94 -9.46 1.96
N VAL A 92 8.55 -8.57 1.16
CA VAL A 92 7.85 -7.75 0.17
C VAL A 92 7.28 -8.61 -0.95
N GLU A 93 8.03 -9.61 -1.43
CA GLU A 93 7.54 -10.54 -2.47
C GLU A 93 6.30 -11.31 -1.99
N LYS A 94 6.33 -11.82 -0.75
CA LYS A 94 5.16 -12.49 -0.13
C LYS A 94 3.96 -11.55 0.03
N LEU A 95 4.19 -10.28 0.34
CA LEU A 95 3.11 -9.29 0.44
C LEU A 95 2.49 -9.01 -0.93
N ILE A 96 3.29 -8.92 -1.99
CA ILE A 96 2.80 -8.74 -3.37
C ILE A 96 1.92 -9.93 -3.77
N GLU A 97 2.34 -11.16 -3.49
CA GLU A 97 1.54 -12.35 -3.79
C GLU A 97 0.23 -12.39 -3.00
N ALA A 98 0.28 -12.08 -1.70
CA ALA A 98 -0.91 -12.01 -0.85
C ALA A 98 -1.89 -10.92 -1.32
N GLN A 99 -1.37 -9.77 -1.77
CA GLN A 99 -2.18 -8.69 -2.30
C GLN A 99 -2.84 -9.09 -3.62
N ARG A 100 -2.09 -9.70 -4.55
CA ARG A 100 -2.65 -10.22 -5.80
C ARG A 100 -3.79 -11.21 -5.56
N ARG A 101 -3.61 -12.15 -4.62
CA ARG A 101 -4.68 -13.11 -4.25
C ARG A 101 -5.90 -12.41 -3.65
N THR A 102 -5.70 -11.31 -2.94
CA THR A 102 -6.79 -10.51 -2.37
C THR A 102 -7.56 -9.79 -3.48
N ASP A 103 -6.86 -9.21 -4.45
CA ASP A 103 -7.46 -8.54 -5.61
C ASP A 103 -8.28 -9.53 -6.45
N GLU A 104 -7.76 -10.74 -6.70
CA GLU A 104 -8.48 -11.81 -7.41
C GLU A 104 -9.81 -12.16 -6.68
N ARG A 105 -9.76 -12.35 -5.35
CA ARG A 105 -10.96 -12.64 -4.54
C ARG A 105 -11.96 -11.49 -4.52
N LEU A 106 -11.49 -10.25 -4.47
CA LEU A 106 -12.36 -9.07 -4.53
C LEU A 106 -13.06 -8.98 -5.88
N SER A 107 -12.37 -9.31 -6.97
CA SER A 107 -12.99 -9.36 -8.31
C SER A 107 -14.06 -10.45 -8.39
N GLU A 108 -13.79 -11.64 -7.88
CA GLU A 108 -14.77 -12.73 -7.82
C GLU A 108 -16.01 -12.34 -6.99
N LEU A 109 -15.79 -11.67 -5.86
CA LEU A 109 -16.86 -11.18 -5.00
C LEU A 109 -17.72 -10.12 -5.70
N ALA A 110 -17.09 -9.18 -6.41
CA ALA A 110 -17.80 -8.15 -7.18
C ALA A 110 -18.68 -8.77 -8.28
N GLU A 111 -18.17 -9.80 -8.98
CA GLU A 111 -18.97 -10.54 -9.95
C GLU A 111 -20.14 -11.29 -9.31
N ALA A 112 -19.90 -11.95 -8.16
CA ALA A 112 -20.95 -12.65 -7.42
C ALA A 112 -22.04 -11.68 -6.92
N GLN A 113 -21.65 -10.49 -6.45
CA GLN A 113 -22.57 -9.43 -6.07
C GLN A 113 -23.41 -8.98 -7.26
N LYS A 114 -22.79 -8.68 -8.40
CA LYS A 114 -23.51 -8.29 -9.62
C LYS A 114 -24.54 -9.34 -10.05
N ARG A 115 -24.15 -10.63 -10.05
CA ARG A 115 -25.10 -11.74 -10.35
C ARG A 115 -26.27 -11.78 -9.36
N THR A 116 -26.02 -11.47 -8.10
CA THR A 116 -27.05 -11.42 -7.06
C THR A 116 -27.99 -10.24 -7.27
N GLU A 117 -27.45 -9.06 -7.56
CA GLU A 117 -28.24 -7.85 -7.90
C GLU A 117 -29.15 -8.11 -9.12
N ASP A 118 -28.62 -8.73 -10.18
CA ASP A 118 -29.40 -9.11 -11.35
C ASP A 118 -30.51 -10.13 -11.02
N ALA A 119 -30.22 -11.10 -10.15
CA ALA A 119 -31.22 -12.07 -9.70
C ALA A 119 -32.33 -11.41 -8.87
N VAL A 120 -31.96 -10.51 -7.95
CA VAL A 120 -32.92 -9.73 -7.15
C VAL A 120 -33.77 -8.83 -8.04
N GLY A 121 -33.18 -8.16 -9.03
CA GLY A 121 -33.92 -7.36 -10.00
C GLY A 121 -34.95 -8.17 -10.79
N ARG A 122 -34.58 -9.37 -11.25
CA ARG A 122 -35.51 -10.29 -11.92
C ARG A 122 -36.64 -10.75 -10.99
N LEU A 123 -36.33 -11.06 -9.73
CA LEU A 123 -37.34 -11.43 -8.74
C LEU A 123 -38.31 -10.28 -8.47
N ALA A 124 -37.82 -9.05 -8.35
CA ALA A 124 -38.67 -7.87 -8.16
C ALA A 124 -39.67 -7.71 -9.30
N VAL A 125 -39.22 -7.86 -10.56
CA VAL A 125 -40.12 -7.83 -11.74
C VAL A 125 -41.13 -8.97 -11.71
N ALA A 126 -40.70 -10.20 -11.38
CA ALA A 126 -41.59 -11.35 -11.31
C ALA A 126 -42.67 -11.19 -10.24
N VAL A 127 -42.30 -10.69 -9.06
CA VAL A 127 -43.23 -10.41 -7.96
C VAL A 127 -44.20 -9.28 -8.33
N GLY A 128 -43.74 -8.23 -9.03
CA GLY A 128 -44.61 -7.19 -9.57
C GLY A 128 -45.68 -7.76 -10.50
N ARG A 129 -45.28 -8.55 -11.50
CA ARG A 129 -46.22 -9.21 -12.44
C ARG A 129 -47.21 -10.16 -11.74
N LEU A 130 -46.74 -10.88 -10.71
CA LEU A 130 -47.62 -11.73 -9.92
C LEU A 130 -48.65 -10.90 -9.15
N SER A 131 -48.24 -9.76 -8.60
CA SER A 131 -49.13 -8.85 -7.88
C SER A 131 -50.21 -8.29 -8.81
N ASP A 132 -49.84 -7.90 -10.03
CA ASP A 132 -50.78 -7.47 -11.06
C ASP A 132 -51.77 -8.59 -11.43
N THR A 133 -51.27 -9.81 -11.63
CA THR A 133 -52.10 -10.97 -12.00
C THR A 133 -53.11 -11.31 -10.90
N ILE A 134 -52.69 -11.25 -9.63
CA ILE A 134 -53.59 -11.45 -8.48
C ILE A 134 -54.63 -10.33 -8.42
N GLY A 135 -54.25 -9.08 -8.70
CA GLY A 135 -55.16 -7.94 -8.79
C GLY A 135 -56.28 -8.20 -9.81
N TYR A 136 -55.91 -8.48 -11.06
CA TYR A 136 -56.88 -8.79 -12.13
C TYR A 136 -57.74 -10.00 -11.82
N GLY A 137 -57.17 -11.09 -11.30
CA GLY A 137 -57.96 -12.28 -10.96
C GLY A 137 -58.98 -12.02 -9.86
N LEU A 138 -58.69 -11.15 -8.89
CA LEU A 138 -59.65 -10.74 -7.88
C LEU A 138 -60.76 -9.85 -8.47
N GLU A 139 -60.42 -8.97 -9.40
CA GLU A 139 -61.39 -8.15 -10.13
C GLU A 139 -62.37 -9.02 -10.91
N ASP A 140 -61.88 -9.98 -11.68
CA ASP A 140 -62.69 -10.91 -12.47
C ASP A 140 -63.66 -11.71 -11.57
N VAL A 141 -63.15 -12.23 -10.44
CA VAL A 141 -63.99 -12.95 -9.47
C VAL A 141 -65.05 -12.03 -8.87
N ALA A 142 -64.70 -10.79 -8.56
CA ALA A 142 -65.62 -9.82 -8.00
C ALA A 142 -66.72 -9.45 -9.02
N MET A 143 -66.39 -9.24 -10.30
CA MET A 143 -67.35 -8.97 -11.37
C MET A 143 -68.40 -10.07 -11.51
N VAL A 144 -68.00 -11.34 -11.37
CA VAL A 144 -68.91 -12.49 -11.47
C VAL A 144 -69.72 -12.71 -10.19
N MET A 145 -69.11 -12.57 -9.02
CA MET A 145 -69.71 -12.98 -7.75
C MET A 145 -70.53 -11.87 -7.08
N LEU A 146 -70.20 -10.59 -7.29
CA LEU A 146 -70.89 -9.48 -6.63
C LEU A 146 -72.32 -9.24 -7.12
N PRO A 147 -72.66 -9.26 -8.42
CA PRO A 147 -74.04 -9.06 -8.87
C PRO A 147 -75.06 -10.01 -8.24
N PRO A 148 -74.87 -11.35 -8.21
CA PRO A 148 -75.81 -12.25 -7.55
C PRO A 148 -75.78 -12.16 -6.02
N TRP A 149 -74.69 -11.65 -5.42
CA TRP A 149 -74.64 -11.38 -3.99
C TRP A 149 -75.46 -10.15 -3.61
N LEU A 150 -75.33 -9.06 -4.38
CA LEU A 150 -76.06 -7.80 -4.23
C LEU A 150 -77.58 -7.99 -4.43
N GLU A 151 -77.99 -8.81 -5.38
CA GLU A 151 -79.42 -9.07 -5.62
C GLU A 151 -80.04 -9.82 -4.43
N ARG A 152 -79.33 -10.82 -3.89
CA ARG A 152 -79.82 -11.65 -2.79
C ARG A 152 -79.85 -10.95 -1.44
N HIS A 153 -78.85 -10.14 -1.12
CA HIS A 153 -78.68 -9.58 0.24
C HIS A 153 -79.07 -8.10 0.32
N GLU A 154 -78.86 -7.34 -0.76
CA GLU A 154 -79.10 -5.89 -0.78
C GLU A 154 -80.30 -5.48 -1.63
N ASN A 155 -80.96 -6.45 -2.28
CA ASN A 155 -82.07 -6.23 -3.22
C ASN A 155 -81.68 -5.26 -4.36
N VAL A 156 -80.42 -5.35 -4.79
CA VAL A 156 -79.81 -4.55 -5.86
C VAL A 156 -79.54 -5.46 -7.05
N LYS A 157 -80.27 -5.27 -8.14
CA LYS A 157 -80.06 -6.00 -9.38
C LYS A 157 -79.11 -5.24 -10.29
N VAL A 158 -77.94 -5.80 -10.55
CA VAL A 158 -76.93 -5.25 -11.48
C VAL A 158 -76.82 -6.21 -12.66
N GLU A 159 -76.82 -5.68 -13.89
CA GLU A 159 -76.76 -6.51 -15.09
C GLU A 159 -75.33 -7.00 -15.36
N GLU A 160 -74.36 -6.09 -15.31
CA GLU A 160 -72.94 -6.38 -15.53
C GLU A 160 -72.07 -5.38 -14.75
N LEU A 161 -70.92 -5.84 -14.27
CA LEU A 161 -69.87 -5.00 -13.70
C LEU A 161 -68.66 -5.07 -14.60
N GLU A 162 -68.11 -3.92 -14.95
CA GLU A 162 -66.93 -3.80 -15.80
C GLU A 162 -65.91 -2.83 -15.19
N ARG A 163 -64.65 -2.97 -15.59
CA ARG A 163 -63.62 -1.98 -15.29
C ARG A 163 -63.85 -0.76 -16.19
N ARG A 164 -63.95 0.43 -15.60
CA ARG A 164 -64.25 1.67 -16.33
C ARG A 164 -63.27 2.78 -15.96
N ILE A 165 -62.79 3.49 -16.97
CA ILE A 165 -62.01 4.73 -16.82
C ILE A 165 -62.98 5.91 -17.01
N ILE A 166 -63.01 6.82 -16.04
CA ILE A 166 -63.89 7.98 -16.02
C ILE A 166 -63.03 9.24 -16.00
N GLU A 167 -63.24 10.15 -16.96
CA GLU A 167 -62.55 11.45 -16.97
C GLU A 167 -63.28 12.45 -16.08
N VAL A 168 -62.58 13.02 -15.09
CA VAL A 168 -63.10 14.02 -14.15
C VAL A 168 -62.15 15.20 -14.11
N GLU A 169 -62.61 16.39 -14.50
CA GLU A 169 -61.84 17.65 -14.43
C GLU A 169 -60.45 17.59 -15.11
N GLY A 170 -60.29 16.74 -16.14
CA GLY A 170 -59.02 16.54 -16.85
C GLY A 170 -58.11 15.45 -16.27
N GLU A 171 -58.53 14.77 -15.19
CA GLU A 171 -57.87 13.60 -14.63
C GLU A 171 -58.63 12.31 -14.97
N SER A 172 -57.91 11.25 -15.34
CA SER A 172 -58.51 9.92 -15.55
C SER A 172 -58.58 9.16 -14.23
N VAL A 173 -59.79 8.83 -13.77
CA VAL A 173 -60.04 8.02 -12.58
C VAL A 173 -60.46 6.62 -13.02
N GLU A 174 -59.66 5.62 -12.66
CA GLU A 174 -59.97 4.23 -12.91
C GLU A 174 -60.78 3.62 -11.76
N VAL A 175 -61.82 2.86 -12.11
CA VAL A 175 -62.68 2.11 -11.20
C VAL A 175 -62.64 0.64 -11.59
N ASN A 176 -62.35 -0.24 -10.61
CA ASN A 176 -62.28 -1.69 -10.87
C ASN A 176 -63.64 -2.30 -11.19
N LEU A 177 -64.70 -1.87 -10.50
CA LEU A 177 -66.06 -2.38 -10.68
C LEU A 177 -67.02 -1.22 -10.90
N TYR A 178 -67.61 -1.14 -12.08
CA TYR A 178 -68.61 -0.15 -12.43
C TYR A 178 -69.79 -0.82 -13.12
N GLY A 179 -71.01 -0.54 -12.70
CA GLY A 179 -72.20 -1.02 -13.38
C GLY A 179 -73.47 -0.32 -12.93
N GLU A 180 -74.45 -0.28 -13.82
CA GLU A 180 -75.77 0.26 -13.51
C GLU A 180 -76.69 -0.85 -12.98
N GLY A 181 -77.53 -0.50 -12.01
CA GLY A 181 -78.46 -1.43 -11.41
C GLY A 181 -79.75 -0.79 -10.93
N LEU A 182 -80.63 -1.63 -10.39
CA LEU A 182 -81.93 -1.24 -9.86
C LEU A 182 -82.05 -1.71 -8.41
N LYS A 183 -82.38 -0.78 -7.50
CA LYS A 183 -82.84 -1.10 -6.14
C LYS A 183 -84.34 -0.84 -6.08
N GLY A 184 -85.15 -1.89 -6.21
CA GLY A 184 -86.60 -1.78 -6.38
C GLY A 184 -86.97 -1.09 -7.70
N ARG A 185 -87.38 0.19 -7.65
CA ARG A 185 -87.72 1.01 -8.84
C ARG A 185 -86.73 2.15 -9.12
N LYS A 186 -85.68 2.31 -8.31
CA LYS A 186 -84.69 3.37 -8.47
C LYS A 186 -83.47 2.85 -9.22
N ARG A 187 -83.05 3.57 -10.26
CA ARG A 187 -81.75 3.38 -10.89
C ARG A 187 -80.66 3.80 -9.91
N ILE A 188 -79.68 2.94 -9.74
CA ILE A 188 -78.50 3.16 -8.91
C ILE A 188 -77.26 2.80 -9.70
N LEU A 189 -76.16 3.45 -9.34
CA LEU A 189 -74.85 3.14 -9.88
C LEU A 189 -74.06 2.37 -8.82
N VAL A 190 -73.49 1.24 -9.20
CA VAL A 190 -72.59 0.43 -8.38
C VAL A 190 -71.17 0.75 -8.79
N VAL A 191 -70.38 1.20 -7.82
CA VAL A 191 -68.96 1.52 -7.98
C VAL A 191 -68.20 0.78 -6.89
N GLY A 192 -67.11 0.11 -7.24
CA GLY A 192 -66.30 -0.68 -6.32
C GLY A 192 -64.83 -0.69 -6.71
N GLU A 193 -63.99 -0.84 -5.68
CA GLU A 193 -62.56 -1.13 -5.79
C GLU A 193 -62.30 -2.55 -5.30
N VAL A 194 -61.33 -3.21 -5.93
CA VAL A 194 -60.93 -4.57 -5.57
C VAL A 194 -59.48 -4.54 -5.12
N LYS A 195 -59.23 -5.11 -3.93
CA LYS A 195 -57.88 -5.21 -3.36
C LYS A 195 -57.70 -6.58 -2.74
N SER A 196 -56.49 -7.13 -2.86
CA SER A 196 -56.11 -8.39 -2.19
C SER A 196 -56.17 -8.27 -0.66
N ARG A 197 -56.00 -7.06 -0.15
CA ARG A 197 -56.22 -6.69 1.25
C ARG A 197 -56.71 -5.25 1.31
N ILE A 198 -57.76 -5.01 2.10
CA ILE A 198 -58.33 -3.67 2.28
C ILE A 198 -57.78 -3.06 3.57
N HIS A 199 -57.11 -1.92 3.45
CA HIS A 199 -56.62 -1.11 4.56
C HIS A 199 -57.44 0.18 4.71
N GLN A 200 -57.28 0.84 5.86
CA GLN A 200 -57.96 2.12 6.12
C GLN A 200 -57.62 3.20 5.06
N GLY A 201 -56.39 3.19 4.55
CA GLY A 201 -55.96 4.09 3.48
C GLY A 201 -56.74 3.87 2.18
N ASP A 202 -56.89 2.62 1.75
CA ASP A 202 -57.62 2.26 0.53
C ASP A 202 -59.08 2.73 0.59
N VAL A 203 -59.72 2.59 1.75
CA VAL A 203 -61.10 3.06 1.97
C VAL A 203 -61.20 4.58 1.86
N LYS A 204 -60.23 5.32 2.42
CA LYS A 204 -60.20 6.79 2.32
C LYS A 204 -59.97 7.25 0.88
N GLU A 205 -59.05 6.60 0.18
CA GLU A 205 -58.76 6.89 -1.23
C GLU A 205 -59.99 6.62 -2.10
N PHE A 206 -60.62 5.46 -1.92
CA PHE A 206 -61.84 5.11 -2.63
C PHE A 206 -62.97 6.10 -2.35
N ALA A 207 -63.18 6.51 -1.10
CA ALA A 207 -64.16 7.55 -0.76
C ALA A 207 -63.90 8.86 -1.52
N GLY A 208 -62.63 9.30 -1.60
CA GLY A 208 -62.24 10.46 -2.40
C GLY A 208 -62.49 10.28 -3.90
N LYS A 209 -62.23 9.08 -4.47
CA LYS A 209 -62.56 8.76 -5.87
C LYS A 209 -64.08 8.85 -6.11
N ILE A 210 -64.90 8.33 -5.21
CA ILE A 210 -66.37 8.40 -5.30
C ILE A 210 -66.85 9.85 -5.30
N GLU A 211 -66.29 10.71 -4.45
CA GLU A 211 -66.65 12.14 -4.42
C GLU A 211 -66.37 12.84 -5.76
N LYS A 212 -65.26 12.50 -6.42
CA LYS A 212 -64.92 13.00 -7.76
C LYS A 212 -65.90 12.47 -8.82
N ILE A 213 -66.14 11.16 -8.85
CA ILE A 213 -67.02 10.51 -9.84
C ILE A 213 -68.45 11.05 -9.74
N ARG A 214 -68.96 11.27 -8.53
CA ARG A 214 -70.31 11.80 -8.28
C ARG A 214 -70.54 13.21 -8.85
N ARG A 215 -69.48 13.96 -9.19
CA ARG A 215 -69.61 15.27 -9.85
C ARG A 215 -69.91 15.15 -11.34
N VAL A 216 -69.66 13.98 -11.93
CA VAL A 216 -69.69 13.76 -13.38
C VAL A 216 -70.78 12.76 -13.81
N VAL A 217 -71.23 11.90 -12.90
CA VAL A 217 -72.23 10.85 -13.15
C VAL A 217 -73.54 11.11 -12.40
#